data_AF-A9IYE5-F1
#
_entry.id   AF-A9IYE5-F1
#
_cell.length_a   1.000
_cell.length_b   1.000
_cell.length_c   1.000
_cell.angle_alpha   90.00
_cell.angle_beta   90.00
_cell.angle_gamma   90.00
#
_symmetry.space_group_name_H-M   'P 1'
#
loop_
_entity.id
_entity.type
_entity.pdbx_description
1 polymer ?
#
loop_
_entity_poly.entity_id
_entity_poly.type
_entity_poly.pdbx_seq_one_letter_code
_entity_poly.pdbx_strand_id
1 'polypeptide(L)'
;MMYLFHRILSLIDGRRIIIVIDEFWKALEDDSFKAFAQDRLKTIRKQNGLMLFATQSPKDAINSTIAHTIIEQCPTQIYFPNQKGNHSDYVEGFKLSDREFNLIQAELSRESRRFLIKQGQSSVVAELNLRGFDDEIAILSGTTKNIELLETIMEEVGKSPEKWLPIFQERSKQ
;
A
#
# COMPACT_ATOMS: atom_id res chain seq x y z
N MET A 1 -6.03 19.14 5.56
CA MET A 1 -5.61 17.89 6.24
C MET A 1 -6.11 17.77 7.69
N MET A 2 -5.97 18.82 8.52
CA MET A 2 -6.29 18.79 9.97
C MET A 2 -7.68 18.25 10.35
N TYR A 3 -8.74 18.56 9.59
CA TYR A 3 -10.08 18.04 9.88
C TYR A 3 -10.16 16.50 9.75
N LEU A 4 -9.49 15.92 8.76
CA LEU A 4 -9.45 14.47 8.59
C LEU A 4 -8.75 13.81 9.78
N PHE A 5 -7.66 14.39 10.27
CA PHE A 5 -6.99 13.90 11.48
C PHE A 5 -7.87 14.01 12.71
N HIS A 6 -8.61 15.11 12.88
CA HIS A 6 -9.56 15.24 13.97
C HIS A 6 -10.60 14.10 13.96
N ARG A 7 -11.14 13.79 12.78
CA ARG A 7 -12.09 12.67 12.61
C ARG A 7 -11.44 11.32 12.88
N ILE A 8 -10.23 11.07 12.39
CA ILE A 8 -9.48 9.83 12.67
C ILE A 8 -9.25 9.68 14.17
N LEU A 9 -8.79 10.75 14.84
CA LEU A 9 -8.53 10.75 16.28
C LEU A 9 -9.80 10.48 17.09
N SER A 10 -10.96 10.99 16.66
CA SER A 10 -12.24 10.70 17.34
C SER A 10 -12.68 9.24 17.24
N LEU A 11 -12.13 8.47 16.30
CA LEU A 11 -12.39 7.03 16.17
C LEU A 11 -11.51 6.19 17.10
N ILE A 12 -10.50 6.79 17.73
CA ILE A 12 -9.60 6.11 18.65
C ILE A 12 -10.25 6.05 20.03
N ASP A 13 -11.17 5.11 20.19
CA ASP A 13 -11.94 4.88 21.43
C ASP A 13 -11.50 3.60 22.18
N GLY A 14 -10.34 3.04 21.83
CA GLY A 14 -9.77 1.82 22.41
C GLY A 14 -10.05 0.55 21.58
N ARG A 15 -10.97 0.62 20.60
CA ARG A 15 -11.13 -0.46 19.61
C ARG A 15 -9.91 -0.55 18.70
N ARG A 16 -9.71 -1.73 18.09
CA ARG A 16 -8.65 -1.94 17.10
C ARG A 16 -8.88 -1.04 15.91
N ILE A 17 -7.87 -0.27 15.54
CA ILE A 17 -7.92 0.66 14.41
C ILE A 17 -6.69 0.51 13.53
N ILE A 18 -6.90 0.55 12.21
CA ILE A 18 -5.83 0.63 11.23
C ILE A 18 -5.97 1.97 10.53
N ILE A 19 -4.92 2.79 10.60
CA ILE A 19 -4.83 4.05 9.86
C ILE A 19 -3.95 3.81 8.65
N VAL A 20 -4.58 3.70 7.48
CA VAL A 20 -3.89 3.50 6.20
C VAL A 20 -3.72 4.85 5.52
N ILE A 21 -2.49 5.22 5.19
CA ILE A 21 -2.18 6.37 4.34
C ILE A 21 -1.56 5.83 3.07
N ASP A 22 -2.37 5.87 2.01
CA ASP A 22 -1.89 5.64 0.65
C ASP A 22 -1.24 6.91 0.08
N GLU A 23 -0.36 6.75 -0.91
CA GLU A 23 0.42 7.85 -1.50
C GLU A 23 1.17 8.68 -0.45
N PHE A 24 1.79 7.99 0.51
CA PHE A 24 2.45 8.59 1.66
C PHE A 24 3.52 9.64 1.30
N TRP A 25 4.20 9.51 0.16
CA TRP A 25 5.18 10.51 -0.30
C TRP A 25 4.56 11.91 -0.41
N LYS A 26 3.32 12.01 -0.92
CA LYS A 26 2.62 13.28 -1.07
C LYS A 26 2.21 13.85 0.29
N ALA A 27 1.86 12.97 1.22
CA ALA A 27 1.52 13.37 2.58
C ALA A 27 2.74 13.95 3.33
N LEU A 28 3.96 13.52 3.00
CA LEU A 28 5.20 14.04 3.59
C LEU A 28 5.52 15.50 3.17
N GLU A 29 4.87 16.02 2.14
CA GLU A 29 5.01 17.43 1.74
C GLU A 29 4.28 18.39 2.71
N ASP A 30 3.33 17.89 3.52
CA ASP A 30 2.56 18.67 4.49
C ASP A 30 3.19 18.57 5.90
N ASP A 31 3.59 19.71 6.46
CA ASP A 31 4.21 19.77 7.80
C ASP A 31 3.29 19.31 8.93
N SER A 32 1.98 19.57 8.81
CA SER A 32 1.00 19.11 9.81
C SER A 32 0.86 17.58 9.76
N PHE A 33 0.89 16.99 8.56
CA PHE A 33 0.88 15.54 8.40
C PHE A 33 2.17 14.92 8.96
N LYS A 34 3.36 15.48 8.66
CA LYS A 34 4.62 14.99 9.22
C LYS A 34 4.59 14.97 10.75
N ALA A 35 4.15 16.06 11.38
CA ALA A 35 4.00 16.14 12.83
C ALA A 35 3.03 15.08 13.37
N PHE A 36 1.88 14.90 12.71
CA PHE A 36 0.90 13.87 13.06
C PHE A 36 1.48 12.46 12.95
N ALA A 37 2.12 12.13 11.82
CA ALA A 37 2.70 10.81 11.58
C ALA A 37 3.82 10.50 12.59
N GLN A 38 4.69 11.48 12.88
CA GLN A 38 5.78 11.31 13.84
C GLN A 38 5.28 11.05 15.26
N ASP A 39 4.24 11.74 15.71
CA ASP A 39 3.62 11.51 17.02
C ASP A 39 2.86 10.17 17.06
N ARG A 40 2.07 9.88 16.01
CA ARG A 40 1.24 8.68 15.97
C ARG A 40 2.05 7.41 15.82
N LEU A 41 3.13 7.40 15.05
CA LEU A 41 4.03 6.24 14.96
C LEU A 41 4.53 5.79 16.34
N LYS A 42 4.78 6.73 17.26
CA LYS A 42 5.26 6.44 18.62
C LYS A 42 4.17 6.04 19.61
N THR A 43 2.93 6.41 19.34
CA THR A 43 1.83 6.35 20.33
C THR A 43 0.71 5.41 19.95
N ILE A 44 0.48 5.14 18.66
CA ILE A 44 -0.68 4.40 18.14
C ILE A 44 -0.80 2.99 18.74
N ARG A 45 0.33 2.33 19.01
CA ARG A 45 0.36 1.00 19.67
C ARG A 45 -0.29 1.02 21.05
N LYS A 46 -0.12 2.11 21.81
CA LYS A 46 -0.74 2.29 23.14
C LYS A 46 -2.25 2.46 23.03
N GLN A 47 -2.74 2.84 21.86
CA GLN A 47 -4.15 3.06 21.54
C GLN A 47 -4.78 1.87 20.82
N ASN A 48 -4.15 0.68 20.88
CA ASN A 48 -4.62 -0.54 20.21
C ASN A 48 -4.74 -0.37 18.68
N GLY A 49 -3.94 0.51 18.09
CA GLY A 49 -3.95 0.78 16.66
C GLY A 49 -2.62 0.48 15.96
N LEU A 50 -2.65 0.50 14.63
CA LEU A 50 -1.48 0.45 13.77
C LEU A 50 -1.58 1.47 12.64
N MET A 51 -0.43 1.97 12.20
CA MET A 51 -0.32 2.80 11.00
C MET A 51 0.26 1.97 9.85
N LEU A 52 -0.31 2.13 8.67
CA LEU A 52 0.19 1.55 7.43
C LEU A 52 0.45 2.68 6.44
N PHE A 53 1.68 2.77 5.94
CA PHE A 53 2.07 3.73 4.93
C PHE A 53 2.39 3.00 3.63
N ALA A 54 1.74 3.39 2.55
CA ALA A 54 2.06 2.90 1.20
C ALA A 54 2.67 4.04 0.39
N THR A 55 3.80 3.77 -0.27
CA THR A 55 4.49 4.73 -1.13
C THR A 55 5.11 4.03 -2.32
N GLN A 56 5.05 4.69 -3.48
CA GLN A 56 5.79 4.28 -4.69
C GLN A 56 7.20 4.88 -4.73
N SER A 57 7.49 5.84 -3.83
CA SER A 57 8.78 6.53 -3.74
C SER A 57 9.43 6.26 -2.38
N PRO A 58 10.32 5.26 -2.29
CA PRO A 58 11.14 5.01 -1.11
C PRO A 58 12.04 6.21 -0.77
N LYS A 59 12.57 6.87 -1.80
CA LYS A 59 13.48 8.02 -1.68
C LYS A 59 12.85 9.18 -0.91
N ASP A 60 11.59 9.49 -1.16
CA ASP A 60 10.91 10.60 -0.47
C ASP A 60 10.71 10.31 1.02
N ALA A 61 10.47 9.05 1.38
CA ALA A 61 10.40 8.62 2.77
C ALA A 61 11.76 8.74 3.48
N ILE A 62 12.87 8.41 2.81
CA ILE A 62 14.23 8.52 3.36
C ILE A 62 14.71 9.98 3.46
N ASN A 63 14.33 10.83 2.51
CA ASN A 63 14.69 12.26 2.52
C ASN A 63 13.81 13.08 3.47
N SER A 64 12.76 12.49 4.03
CA SER A 64 11.88 13.15 4.98
C SER A 64 12.60 13.49 6.29
N THR A 65 12.24 14.61 6.90
CA THR A 65 12.71 14.99 8.24
C THR A 65 12.32 13.97 9.32
N ILE A 66 11.30 13.15 9.06
CA ILE A 66 10.83 12.08 9.96
C ILE A 66 11.33 10.68 9.56
N ALA A 67 12.27 10.57 8.60
CA ALA A 67 12.78 9.29 8.10
C ALA A 67 13.24 8.34 9.21
N HIS A 68 14.00 8.84 10.18
CA HIS A 68 14.44 8.05 11.34
C HIS A 68 13.25 7.44 12.10
N THR A 69 12.17 8.21 12.31
CA THR A 69 10.97 7.72 12.99
C THR A 69 10.26 6.67 12.14
N ILE A 70 10.17 6.86 10.82
CA ILE A 70 9.56 5.86 9.92
C ILE A 70 10.36 4.55 9.98
N ILE A 71 11.69 4.60 9.84
CA ILE A 71 12.54 3.41 9.85
C ILE A 71 12.46 2.68 11.19
N GLU A 72 12.50 3.40 12.31
CA GLU A 72 12.48 2.81 13.65
C GLU A 72 11.10 2.30 14.09
N GLN A 73 10.02 3.01 13.73
CA GLN A 73 8.66 2.71 14.19
C GLN A 73 7.84 1.87 13.21
N CYS A 74 8.37 1.57 12.02
CA CYS A 74 7.81 0.61 11.08
C CYS A 74 8.69 -0.66 11.03
N PRO A 75 8.66 -1.52 12.05
CA PRO A 75 9.52 -2.71 12.12
C PRO A 75 9.16 -3.77 11.07
N THR A 76 7.91 -3.76 10.58
CA THR A 76 7.44 -4.62 9.48
C THR A 76 7.41 -3.79 8.20
N GLN A 77 8.16 -4.22 7.20
CA GLN A 77 8.27 -3.56 5.91
C GLN A 77 7.95 -4.55 4.80
N ILE A 78 7.19 -4.12 3.81
CA ILE A 78 6.79 -4.93 2.66
C ILE A 78 7.35 -4.27 1.41
N TYR A 79 8.24 -4.97 0.70
CA TYR A 79 8.87 -4.48 -0.51
C TYR A 79 8.39 -5.25 -1.73
N PHE A 80 7.82 -4.51 -2.67
CA PHE A 80 7.43 -5.02 -3.98
C PHE A 80 8.61 -4.91 -4.98
N PRO A 81 8.58 -5.67 -6.08
CA PRO A 81 9.60 -5.61 -7.13
C PRO A 81 9.82 -4.18 -7.65
N ASN A 82 11.07 -3.72 -7.62
CA ASN A 82 11.47 -2.42 -8.14
C ASN A 82 12.82 -2.48 -8.89
N GLN A 83 12.76 -2.73 -10.20
CA GLN A 83 13.92 -2.77 -11.10
C GLN A 83 14.67 -1.44 -11.20
N LYS A 84 14.02 -0.32 -10.85
CA LYS A 84 14.62 1.01 -10.84
C LYS A 84 15.09 1.44 -9.45
N GLY A 85 15.04 0.54 -8.47
CA GLY A 85 15.50 0.82 -7.11
C GLY A 85 17.00 1.07 -7.09
N ASN A 86 17.44 1.97 -6.23
CA ASN A 86 18.85 2.31 -6.05
C ASN A 86 19.36 1.76 -4.71
N HIS A 87 20.61 1.33 -4.69
CA HIS A 87 21.24 0.76 -3.50
C HIS A 87 21.23 1.74 -2.31
N SER A 88 21.50 3.03 -2.55
CA SER A 88 21.48 4.08 -1.51
C SER A 88 20.14 4.16 -0.77
N ASP A 89 19.02 4.09 -1.48
CA ASP A 89 17.70 4.26 -0.86
C ASP A 89 17.33 3.01 -0.06
N TYR A 90 17.60 1.82 -0.59
CA TYR A 90 17.16 0.54 -0.04
C TYR A 90 18.12 0.00 1.04
N VAL A 91 19.42 -0.02 0.77
CA VAL A 91 20.44 -0.57 1.66
C VAL A 91 20.90 0.48 2.66
N GLU A 92 21.33 1.66 2.19
CA GLU A 92 21.83 2.70 3.12
C GLU A 92 20.71 3.40 3.87
N GLY A 93 19.58 3.68 3.20
CA GLY A 93 18.40 4.30 3.79
C GLY A 93 17.60 3.32 4.65
N PHE A 94 16.93 2.37 4.00
CA PHE A 94 16.03 1.41 4.66
C PHE A 94 16.71 0.24 5.38
N LYS A 95 18.04 0.13 5.31
CA LYS A 95 18.81 -0.92 6.01
C LYS A 95 18.46 -2.33 5.56
N LEU A 96 18.15 -2.50 4.28
CA LEU A 96 18.12 -3.81 3.65
C LEU A 96 19.55 -4.36 3.51
N SER A 97 19.70 -5.68 3.49
CA SER A 97 20.93 -6.33 3.04
C SER A 97 21.04 -6.31 1.52
N ASP A 98 22.26 -6.48 0.99
CA ASP A 98 22.48 -6.59 -0.45
C ASP A 98 21.68 -7.74 -1.07
N ARG A 99 21.50 -8.84 -0.34
CA ARG A 99 20.70 -9.99 -0.79
C ARG A 99 19.22 -9.63 -0.94
N GLU A 100 18.66 -8.94 0.06
CA GLU A 100 17.27 -8.46 0.06
C GLU A 100 17.05 -7.46 -1.08
N PHE A 101 18.00 -6.54 -1.28
CA PHE A 101 17.94 -5.59 -2.38
C PHE A 101 18.00 -6.29 -3.74
N ASN A 102 18.88 -7.28 -3.93
CA ASN A 102 18.97 -8.04 -5.19
C ASN A 102 17.66 -8.79 -5.50
N LEU A 103 16.97 -9.32 -4.48
CA LEU A 103 15.62 -9.90 -4.66
C LEU A 103 14.67 -8.86 -5.27
N ILE A 104 14.61 -7.69 -4.65
CA ILE A 104 13.67 -6.62 -5.02
C ILE A 104 13.99 -6.06 -6.41
N GLN A 105 15.27 -5.87 -6.73
CA GLN A 105 15.70 -5.18 -7.94
C GLN A 105 15.73 -6.09 -9.17
N ALA A 106 16.18 -7.35 -9.03
CA ALA A 106 16.54 -8.18 -10.18
C ALA A 106 15.80 -9.52 -10.25
N GLU A 107 15.51 -10.18 -9.12
CA GLU A 107 14.97 -11.54 -9.13
C GLU A 107 13.44 -11.61 -9.07
N LEU A 108 12.80 -10.73 -8.29
CA LEU A 108 11.35 -10.70 -8.20
C LEU A 108 10.75 -9.92 -9.37
N SER A 109 9.63 -10.41 -9.90
CA SER A 109 8.88 -9.77 -10.99
C SER A 109 7.50 -9.35 -10.51
N ARG A 110 6.92 -8.30 -11.11
CA ARG A 110 5.60 -7.80 -10.73
C ARG A 110 4.50 -8.84 -10.98
N GLU A 111 4.66 -9.63 -12.03
CA GLU A 111 3.75 -10.68 -12.47
C GLU A 111 3.74 -11.86 -11.49
N SER A 112 4.85 -12.08 -10.76
CA SER A 112 4.98 -13.20 -9.82
C SER A 112 4.06 -13.08 -8.60
N ARG A 113 3.50 -11.89 -8.32
CA ARG A 113 2.75 -11.57 -7.09
C ARG A 113 3.55 -11.84 -5.81
N ARG A 114 4.88 -11.91 -5.92
CA ARG A 114 5.81 -12.10 -4.80
C ARG A 114 6.38 -10.79 -4.33
N PHE A 115 6.64 -10.73 -3.03
CA PHE A 115 7.19 -9.56 -2.36
C PHE A 115 7.99 -9.99 -1.14
N LEU A 116 8.93 -9.14 -0.75
CA LEU A 116 9.73 -9.34 0.44
C LEU A 116 8.99 -8.77 1.66
N ILE A 117 8.83 -9.57 2.70
CA ILE A 117 8.43 -9.11 4.03
C ILE A 117 9.67 -9.12 4.90
N LYS A 118 10.07 -7.94 5.40
CA LYS A 118 11.15 -7.78 6.38
C LYS A 118 10.56 -7.44 7.74
N GLN A 119 11.00 -8.15 8.76
CA GLN A 119 10.68 -7.85 10.15
C GLN A 119 11.95 -7.96 11.01
N GLY A 120 12.50 -6.80 11.37
CA GLY A 120 13.80 -6.73 12.04
C GLY A 120 14.93 -7.34 11.19
N GLN A 121 15.57 -8.39 11.70
CA GLN A 121 16.67 -9.09 11.02
C GLN A 121 16.20 -10.29 10.17
N SER A 122 14.90 -10.61 10.18
CA SER A 122 14.34 -11.72 9.42
C SER A 122 13.62 -11.21 8.19
N SER A 123 13.76 -11.93 7.08
CA SER A 123 13.05 -11.64 5.85
C SER A 123 12.55 -12.91 5.19
N VAL A 124 11.36 -12.84 4.61
CA VAL A 124 10.73 -13.92 3.86
C VAL A 124 10.19 -13.38 2.54
N VAL A 125 10.25 -14.20 1.51
CA VAL A 125 9.51 -13.93 0.27
C VAL A 125 8.13 -14.57 0.41
N ALA A 126 7.10 -13.75 0.35
CA ALA A 126 5.71 -14.20 0.34
C ALA A 126 5.12 -14.10 -1.07
N GLU A 127 4.08 -14.86 -1.34
CA GLU A 127 3.32 -14.83 -2.59
C GLU A 127 1.86 -14.52 -2.28
N LEU A 128 1.29 -13.48 -2.91
CA LEU A 128 -0.14 -13.23 -2.85
C LEU A 128 -0.84 -14.09 -3.90
N ASN A 129 -1.23 -15.30 -3.49
CA ASN A 129 -1.95 -16.22 -4.34
C ASN A 129 -3.44 -15.83 -4.44
N LEU A 130 -3.79 -15.16 -5.54
CA LEU A 130 -5.18 -14.84 -5.89
C LEU A 130 -5.75 -15.75 -6.98
N ARG A 131 -5.27 -17.00 -7.08
CA ARG A 131 -5.81 -17.95 -8.06
C ARG A 131 -7.29 -18.20 -7.77
N GLY A 132 -8.13 -18.04 -8.79
CA GLY A 132 -9.59 -18.22 -8.68
C GLY A 132 -10.36 -16.98 -8.22
N PHE A 133 -9.70 -15.84 -8.05
CA PHE A 133 -10.33 -14.55 -7.73
C PHE A 133 -10.44 -13.63 -8.97
N ASP A 134 -10.51 -14.21 -10.17
CA ASP A 134 -10.47 -13.44 -11.42
C ASP A 134 -11.65 -12.47 -11.53
N ASP A 135 -12.82 -12.88 -11.04
CA ASP A 135 -14.04 -12.07 -11.03
C ASP A 135 -13.95 -10.90 -10.05
N GLU A 136 -13.45 -11.14 -8.83
CA GLU A 136 -13.25 -10.11 -7.82
C GLU A 136 -12.17 -9.11 -8.26
N ILE A 137 -11.08 -9.59 -8.85
CA ILE A 137 -9.99 -8.75 -9.35
C ILE A 137 -10.50 -7.86 -10.49
N ALA A 138 -11.32 -8.38 -11.40
CA ALA A 138 -11.87 -7.59 -12.50
C ALA A 138 -12.69 -6.40 -12.00
N ILE A 139 -13.47 -6.59 -10.93
CA ILE A 139 -14.29 -5.54 -10.30
C ILE A 139 -13.42 -4.52 -9.55
N LEU A 140 -12.41 -4.99 -8.82
CA LEU A 140 -11.51 -4.13 -8.04
C LEU A 140 -10.52 -3.37 -8.93
N SER A 141 -10.25 -3.87 -10.14
CA SER A 141 -9.41 -3.26 -11.15
C SER A 141 -10.09 -2.03 -11.76
N GLY A 142 -9.72 -0.85 -11.27
CA GLY A 142 -10.15 0.46 -11.80
C GLY A 142 -9.46 0.89 -13.10
N THR A 143 -9.12 -0.05 -14.00
CA THR A 143 -8.50 0.28 -15.28
C THR A 143 -9.51 0.97 -16.20
N THR A 144 -9.03 1.86 -17.08
CA THR A 144 -9.89 2.57 -18.04
C THR A 144 -10.72 1.60 -18.88
N LYS A 145 -10.11 0.51 -19.38
CA LYS A 145 -10.82 -0.56 -20.11
C LYS A 145 -12.00 -1.14 -19.32
N ASN A 146 -11.78 -1.46 -18.03
CA ASN A 146 -12.83 -2.06 -17.19
C ASN A 146 -13.94 -1.05 -16.89
N ILE A 147 -13.60 0.22 -16.69
CA ILE A 147 -14.59 1.28 -16.44
C ILE A 147 -15.46 1.49 -17.68
N GLU A 148 -14.86 1.63 -18.87
CA GLU A 148 -15.60 1.79 -20.13
C GLU A 148 -16.51 0.59 -20.43
N LEU A 149 -16.02 -0.63 -20.21
CA LEU A 149 -16.82 -1.85 -20.34
C LEU A 149 -18.00 -1.85 -19.36
N LEU A 150 -17.75 -1.49 -18.09
CA LEU A 150 -18.78 -1.43 -17.07
C LEU A 150 -19.85 -0.38 -17.41
N GLU A 151 -19.46 0.81 -17.86
CA GLU A 151 -20.36 1.87 -18.30
C GLU A 151 -21.25 1.41 -19.45
N THR A 152 -20.66 0.78 -20.48
CA THR A 152 -21.39 0.21 -21.62
C THR A 152 -22.45 -0.80 -21.17
N ILE A 153 -22.09 -1.72 -20.27
CA ILE A 153 -23.03 -2.72 -19.75
C ILE A 153 -24.14 -2.05 -18.92
N MET A 154 -23.81 -1.06 -18.09
CA MET A 154 -24.80 -0.34 -17.30
C MET A 154 -25.78 0.47 -18.17
N GLU A 155 -25.36 0.93 -19.35
CA GLU A 155 -26.26 1.54 -20.34
C GLU A 155 -27.20 0.50 -20.97
N GLU A 156 -26.71 -0.71 -21.25
CA GLU A 156 -27.51 -1.81 -21.82
C GLU A 156 -28.56 -2.36 -20.83
N VAL A 157 -28.19 -2.60 -19.57
CA VAL A 157 -29.02 -3.37 -18.62
C VAL A 157 -29.40 -2.61 -17.34
N GLY A 158 -28.90 -1.39 -17.17
CA GLY A 158 -29.14 -0.53 -16.01
C GLY A 158 -28.11 -0.69 -14.88
N LYS A 159 -28.19 0.20 -13.89
CA LYS A 159 -27.18 0.38 -12.83
C LYS A 159 -27.26 -0.62 -11.66
N SER A 160 -28.23 -1.53 -11.65
CA SER A 160 -28.38 -2.50 -10.57
C SER A 160 -27.30 -3.59 -10.67
N PRO A 161 -26.49 -3.83 -9.61
CA PRO A 161 -25.44 -4.86 -9.63
C PRO A 161 -25.93 -6.23 -10.03
N GLU A 162 -27.15 -6.61 -9.63
CA GLU A 162 -27.74 -7.91 -10.00
C GLU A 162 -27.90 -8.10 -11.52
N LYS A 163 -27.93 -7.01 -12.28
CA LYS A 163 -28.07 -7.02 -13.75
C LYS A 163 -26.73 -6.94 -14.46
N TRP A 164 -25.88 -5.97 -14.10
CA TRP A 164 -24.63 -5.74 -14.85
C TRP A 164 -23.49 -6.66 -14.41
N LEU A 165 -23.46 -7.11 -13.16
CA LEU A 165 -22.32 -7.84 -12.60
C LEU A 165 -22.06 -9.19 -13.30
N PRO A 166 -23.05 -10.06 -13.55
CA PRO A 166 -22.80 -11.32 -14.25
C PRO A 166 -22.27 -11.10 -15.68
N ILE A 167 -22.80 -10.09 -16.38
CA ILE A 167 -22.40 -9.75 -17.75
C ILE A 167 -20.97 -9.18 -17.77
N PHE A 168 -20.64 -8.33 -16.80
CA PHE A 168 -19.29 -7.76 -16.68
C PHE A 168 -18.25 -8.85 -16.39
N GLN A 169 -18.54 -9.79 -15.49
CA GLN A 169 -17.66 -10.92 -15.19
C GLN A 169 -17.44 -11.83 -16.41
N GLU A 170 -18.46 -12.04 -17.23
CA GLU A 170 -18.33 -12.79 -18.48
C GLU A 170 -17.50 -12.04 -19.54
N ARG A 171 -17.80 -10.76 -19.77
CA ARG A 171 -17.15 -9.96 -20.82
C ARG A 171 -15.73 -9.52 -20.46
N SER A 172 -15.40 -9.35 -19.18
CA SER A 172 -14.06 -8.93 -18.73
C SER A 172 -12.99 -10.01 -18.88
N LYS A 173 -13.40 -11.28 -19.08
CA LYS A 173 -12.53 -12.43 -19.34
C LYS A 173 -12.10 -12.55 -20.81
N GLN A 174 -12.68 -11.74 -21.72
CA GLN A 174 -12.38 -11.69 -23.15
C GLN A 174 -11.31 -10.64 -23.49
#